data_AF-A0A1F7EZR6-F1
#
_entry.id   AF-A0A1F7EZR6-F1
#
_cell.length_a   1.000
_cell.length_b   1.000
_cell.length_c   1.000
_cell.angle_alpha   90.00
_cell.angle_beta   90.00
_cell.angle_gamma   90.00
#
_symmetry.space_group_name_H-M   'P 1'
#
loop_
_entity.id
_entity.type
_entity.pdbx_description
1 polymer ?
#
loop_
_entity_poly.entity_id
_entity_poly.type
_entity_poly.pdbx_seq_one_letter_code
_entity_poly.pdbx_strand_id
1 'polypeptide(L)' 'MVYMKIFILSALASFCMLVACNSNKSYYETAQFELQQGNIANAKQCLGKIEASSPYRAQADSLLKSLEDRQAP' A
#
# COMPACT_ATOMS: atom_id res chain seq x y z
N MET A 1 29.03 -12.32 24.79
CA MET A 1 27.81 -12.85 24.11
C MET A 1 26.81 -11.72 23.83
N VAL A 2 27.18 -10.65 23.11
CA VAL A 2 26.29 -9.50 22.83
C VAL A 2 26.01 -9.35 21.33
N TYR A 3 26.95 -9.76 20.47
CA TYR A 3 26.85 -9.66 19.02
C TYR A 3 25.78 -10.56 18.37
N MET A 4 25.37 -11.64 19.03
CA MET A 4 24.39 -12.59 18.50
C MET A 4 22.94 -12.09 18.63
N LYS A 5 22.65 -11.21 19.59
CA LYS A 5 21.31 -10.60 19.76
C LYS A 5 21.03 -9.49 18.75
N ILE A 6 22.05 -8.73 18.36
CA ILE A 6 21.90 -7.60 17.42
C ILE A 6 21.63 -8.11 16.00
N PHE A 7 22.25 -9.23 15.60
CA PHE A 7 22.08 -9.81 14.26
C PHE A 7 20.64 -10.30 13.98
N ILE A 8 19.93 -10.76 15.02
CA ILE A 8 18.56 -11.27 14.89
C ILE A 8 17.56 -10.11 14.69
N LEU A 9 17.77 -8.96 15.35
CA LEU A 9 16.89 -7.80 15.17
C LEU A 9 16.96 -7.23 13.75
N SER A 10 18.14 -7.20 13.13
CA SER A 10 18.29 -6.75 11.74
C SER A 10 17.63 -7.67 10.72
N ALA A 11 17.56 -8.98 10.98
CA ALA A 11 16.94 -9.94 10.07
C ALA A 11 15.41 -9.89 10.09
N LEU A 12 14.79 -9.62 11.25
CA LEU A 12 13.34 -9.45 11.37
C LEU A 12 12.83 -8.21 10.63
N ALA A 13 13.58 -7.11 10.67
CA ALA A 13 13.21 -5.87 9.98
C ALA A 13 13.11 -6.06 8.45
N SER A 14 14.04 -6.83 7.88
CA SER A 14 14.04 -7.15 6.44
C SER A 14 12.87 -8.05 6.02
N PHE A 15 12.42 -8.95 6.90
CA PHE A 15 11.27 -9.80 6.60
C PHE A 15 9.93 -9.04 6.69
N CYS A 16 9.81 -8.10 7.63
CA CYS A 16 8.66 -7.19 7.70
C CYS A 16 8.51 -6.33 6.44
N MET A 17 9.62 -5.85 5.86
CA MET A 17 9.57 -5.06 4.62
C MET A 17 9.08 -5.88 3.41
N LEU A 18 9.46 -7.16 3.30
CA LEU A 18 9.05 -8.02 2.19
C LEU A 18 7.56 -8.39 2.23
N VAL A 19 7.00 -8.63 3.42
CA VAL A 19 5.57 -8.91 3.58
C VAL A 19 4.72 -7.66 3.33
N ALA A 20 5.15 -6.50 3.85
CA ALA A 20 4.45 -5.23 3.62
C ALA A 20 4.42 -4.83 2.13
N CYS A 21 5.51 -5.05 1.39
CA CYS A 21 5.54 -4.80 -0.05
C CYS A 21 4.53 -5.67 -0.83
N ASN A 22 4.34 -6.93 -0.44
CA ASN A 22 3.42 -7.83 -1.14
C ASN A 22 1.95 -7.46 -0.88
N SER A 23 1.61 -7.05 0.36
CA SER A 23 0.28 -6.57 0.72
C SER A 23 -0.08 -5.24 0.03
N ASN A 24 0.87 -4.30 -0.04
CA ASN A 24 0.65 -2.99 -0.67
C ASN A 24 0.32 -3.10 -2.17
N LYS A 25 1.00 -3.99 -2.89
CA LYS A 25 0.69 -4.28 -4.30
C LYS A 25 -0.73 -4.83 -4.44
N SER A 26 -1.10 -5.80 -3.59
CA SER A 26 -2.44 -6.39 -3.59
C SER A 26 -3.54 -5.35 -3.30
N TYR A 27 -3.32 -4.42 -2.37
CA TYR A 27 -4.25 -3.31 -2.12
C TYR A 27 -4.42 -2.40 -3.34
N TYR A 28 -3.32 -2.10 -4.04
CA TYR A 28 -3.38 -1.29 -5.26
C TYR A 28 -4.13 -1.98 -6.41
N GLU A 29 -3.86 -3.27 -6.65
CA GLU A 29 -4.57 -4.06 -7.65
C GLU A 29 -6.07 -4.20 -7.32
N THR A 30 -6.40 -4.44 -6.05
CA THR A 30 -7.78 -4.49 -5.58
C THR A 30 -8.48 -3.15 -5.80
N ALA A 31 -7.80 -2.04 -5.51
CA ALA A 31 -8.36 -0.72 -5.76
C ALA A 31 -8.67 -0.49 -7.24
N GLN A 32 -7.76 -0.88 -8.15
CA GLN A 32 -8.02 -0.79 -9.59
C GLN A 32 -9.21 -1.65 -10.04
N PHE A 33 -9.35 -2.85 -9.48
CA PHE A 33 -10.49 -3.72 -9.75
C PHE A 33 -11.81 -3.10 -9.28
N GLU A 34 -11.85 -2.56 -8.06
CA GLU A 34 -13.03 -1.86 -7.53
C GLU A 34 -13.40 -0.64 -8.40
N LEU A 35 -12.41 0.08 -8.94
CA LEU A 35 -12.66 1.18 -9.88
C LEU A 35 -13.30 0.72 -11.19
N GLN A 36 -12.88 -0.43 -11.72
CA GLN A 36 -13.52 -1.02 -12.91
C GLN A 36 -14.97 -1.44 -12.62
N GLN A 37 -15.27 -1.84 -11.39
CA GLN A 37 -16.63 -2.13 -10.93
C GLN A 37 -17.45 -0.87 -10.60
N GLY A 38 -16.86 0.32 -10.65
CA GLY A 38 -17.51 1.59 -10.29
C GLY A 38 -17.58 1.86 -8.78
N ASN A 39 -16.96 1.02 -7.96
CA ASN A 39 -16.96 1.12 -6.50
C ASN A 39 -15.83 2.03 -6.00
N ILE A 40 -15.97 3.34 -6.20
CA ILE A 40 -14.96 4.33 -5.82
C ILE A 40 -14.67 4.31 -4.31
N ALA A 41 -15.68 4.09 -3.46
CA ALA A 41 -15.50 4.07 -2.00
C ALA A 41 -14.56 2.93 -1.54
N ASN A 42 -14.75 1.72 -2.07
CA ASN A 42 -13.89 0.57 -1.77
C ASN A 42 -12.48 0.78 -2.32
N ALA A 43 -12.37 1.33 -3.53
CA ALA A 43 -11.07 1.68 -4.10
C ALA A 43 -10.32 2.66 -3.20
N LYS A 44 -10.96 3.74 -2.75
CA LYS A 44 -10.37 4.72 -1.83
C LYS A 44 -9.91 4.04 -0.52
N GLN A 45 -10.71 3.14 0.03
CA GLN A 45 -10.37 2.40 1.25
C GLN A 45 -9.14 1.50 1.05
N CYS A 46 -9.03 0.78 -0.06
CA CYS A 46 -7.87 -0.05 -0.37
C CYS A 46 -6.61 0.80 -0.57
N LEU A 47 -6.72 1.92 -1.28
CA LEU A 47 -5.59 2.85 -1.47
C LEU A 47 -5.12 3.48 -0.15
N GLY A 48 -6.04 3.77 0.77
CA GLY A 48 -5.73 4.27 2.10
C GLY A 48 -4.97 3.28 2.99
N LYS A 49 -5.09 1.97 2.73
CA LYS A 49 -4.34 0.92 3.44
C LYS A 49 -2.89 0.77 2.97
N ILE A 50 -2.52 1.40 1.86
CA ILE A 50 -1.15 1.37 1.36
C ILE A 50 -0.26 2.21 2.27
N GLU A 51 0.74 1.56 2.87
CA GLU A 51 1.66 2.21 3.80
C GLU A 51 2.43 3.36 3.12
N ALA A 52 2.73 4.40 3.89
CA ALA A 52 3.43 5.59 3.39
C ALA A 52 4.84 5.28 2.84
N SER A 53 5.50 4.27 3.40
CA SER A 53 6.81 3.76 3.00
C SER A 53 6.77 2.91 1.72
N SER A 54 5.58 2.62 1.18
CA SER A 54 5.41 1.80 -0.01
C SER A 54 5.75 2.57 -1.29
N PRO A 55 6.43 1.95 -2.27
CA PRO A 55 6.58 2.55 -3.60
C PRO A 55 5.22 2.75 -4.32
N TYR A 56 4.18 2.02 -3.91
CA TYR A 56 2.83 2.17 -4.43
C TYR A 56 2.08 3.35 -3.83
N ARG A 57 2.59 3.98 -2.77
CA ARG A 57 1.93 5.10 -2.11
C ARG A 57 1.73 6.28 -3.06
N ALA A 58 2.78 6.68 -3.78
CA ALA A 58 2.69 7.78 -4.75
C ALA A 58 1.68 7.48 -5.86
N GLN A 59 1.61 6.23 -6.32
CA GLN A 59 0.62 5.80 -7.31
C GLN A 59 -0.79 5.83 -6.72
N ALA A 60 -0.94 5.40 -5.46
CA ALA A 60 -2.19 5.40 -4.75
C ALA A 60 -2.74 6.81 -4.51
N ASP A 61 -1.90 7.75 -4.08
CA ASP A 61 -2.28 9.15 -3.89
C ASP A 61 -2.65 9.82 -5.23
N SER A 62 -1.91 9.52 -6.32
CA SER A 62 -2.25 10.00 -7.67
C SER A 62 -3.60 9.45 -8.15
N LEU A 63 -3.87 8.17 -7.88
CA LEU A 63 -5.14 7.53 -8.20
C LEU A 63 -6.28 8.12 -7.37
N LEU A 64 -6.11 8.30 -6.06
CA LEU A 64 -7.06 8.97 -5.17
C LEU A 64 -7.42 10.37 -5.70
N LYS A 65 -6.41 11.16 -6.07
CA LYS A 65 -6.61 12.50 -6.60
C LYS A 65 -7.37 12.50 -7.93
N SER A 66 -7.05 11.56 -8.81
CA SER A 66 -7.78 11.37 -10.07
C SER A 66 -9.24 10.97 -9.84
N LEU A 67 -9.54 10.24 -8.77
CA LEU A 67 -10.90 9.88 -8.39
C LEU A 67 -11.67 11.04 -7.79
N GLU A 68 -11.02 11.89 -6.99
CA GLU A 68 -11.63 13.11 -6.46
C GLU A 68 -11.96 14.10 -7.58
N ASP A 69 -11.07 14.27 -8.55
CA ASP A 69 -11.27 15.14 -9.71
C ASP A 69 -12.45 14.66 -10.58
N ARG A 70 -12.55 13.35 -10.81
CA ARG A 70 -13.68 12.72 -11.53
C ARG A 70 -15.01 12.76 -10.77
N GLN A 71 -14.94 12.96 -9.45
CA GLN A 71 -16.10 13.01 -8.57
C GLN A 71 -16.52 14.46 -8.27
N ALA A 72 -15.73 15.44 -8.71
CA ALA A 72 -16.12 16.84 -8.70
C ALA A 72 -17.25 17.07 -9.73
N PRO A 73 -18.36 17.72 -9.33
CA PRO A 73 -19.55 17.91 -10.15
C PRO A 73 -19.35 18.86 -11.33
#